data_AF-A0A645G1B7-F1
#
_entry.id   AF-A0A645G1B7-F1
#
_cell.length_a   1.000
_cell.length_b   1.000
_cell.length_c   1.000
_cell.angle_alpha   90.00
_cell.angle_beta   90.00
_cell.angle_gamma   90.00
#
_symmetry.space_group_name_H-M   'P 1'
#
loop_
_entity.id
_entity.type
_entity.pdbx_description
1 polymer ?
#
loop_
_entity_poly.entity_id
_entity_poly.type
_entity_poly.pdbx_seq_one_letter_code
_entity_poly.pdbx_strand_id
1 'polypeptide(L)' 'MDETLDIMFDTSYQKAGTKLIAYNNVKNRANWCPVIIKGKQETKLFAWNVGVGNSTGIGFGAIK' A
#
# COMPACT_ATOMS: atom_id res chain seq x y z
N MET A 1 13.23 6.44 13.88
CA MET A 1 12.33 6.62 12.72
C MET A 1 13.19 6.53 11.46
N ASP A 2 12.73 5.91 10.37
CA ASP A 2 13.51 5.82 9.12
C ASP A 2 13.30 7.09 8.27
N GLU A 3 14.26 8.00 8.31
CA GLU A 3 14.22 9.28 7.57
C GLU A 3 14.37 9.10 6.06
N THR A 4 14.80 7.93 5.60
CA THR A 4 14.94 7.60 4.18
C THR A 4 13.68 7.02 3.56
N LEU A 5 12.62 6.83 4.38
CA LEU A 5 11.37 6.25 3.94
C LEU A 5 10.61 7.22 3.02
N ASP A 6 10.38 6.78 1.80
CA ASP A 6 9.56 7.48 0.81
C ASP A 6 8.72 6.45 0.05
N ILE A 7 7.41 6.70 -0.07
CA ILE A 7 6.46 5.80 -0.69
C ILE A 7 5.58 6.60 -1.64
N MET A 8 5.54 6.18 -2.90
CA MET A 8 4.74 6.81 -3.93
C MET A 8 4.06 5.78 -4.82
N PHE A 9 2.97 6.17 -5.48
CA PHE A 9 2.38 5.35 -6.55
C PHE A 9 3.26 5.39 -7.79
N ASP A 10 3.36 4.25 -8.48
CA ASP A 10 3.94 4.22 -9.82
C ASP A 10 2.96 4.81 -10.83
N THR A 11 3.20 6.07 -11.22
CA THR A 11 2.38 6.80 -12.19
C THR A 11 2.61 6.34 -13.63
N SER A 12 3.64 5.55 -13.91
CA SER A 12 3.91 4.99 -15.24
C SER A 12 3.09 3.73 -15.50
N TYR A 13 2.53 3.10 -14.46
CA TYR A 13 1.78 1.86 -14.59
C TYR A 13 0.39 2.07 -15.21
N GLN A 14 0.22 1.61 -16.43
CA GLN A 14 -0.99 1.85 -17.24
C GLN A 14 -2.26 1.19 -16.69
N LYS A 15 -2.16 0.16 -15.86
CA LYS A 15 -3.32 -0.55 -15.28
C LYS A 15 -3.61 -0.13 -13.84
N ALA A 16 -3.11 1.02 -13.42
CA ALA A 16 -3.47 1.60 -12.13
C ALA A 16 -4.97 1.91 -12.11
N GLY A 17 -5.62 1.64 -10.99
CA GLY A 17 -7.04 1.91 -10.84
C GLY A 17 -7.44 2.07 -9.38
N THR A 18 -8.75 2.21 -9.14
CA THR A 18 -9.31 2.20 -7.79
C THR A 18 -10.31 1.07 -7.66
N LYS A 19 -10.29 0.38 -6.53
CA LYS A 19 -11.24 -0.69 -6.19
C LYS A 19 -12.09 -0.27 -5.01
N LEU A 20 -13.39 -0.49 -5.11
CA LEU A 20 -14.31 -0.29 -3.99
C LEU A 20 -14.47 -1.63 -3.26
N ILE A 21 -14.15 -1.63 -1.96
CA ILE A 21 -14.25 -2.81 -1.10
C ILE A 21 -15.25 -2.50 0.02
N ALA A 22 -16.35 -3.25 0.03
CA ALA A 22 -17.35 -3.15 1.09
C ALA A 22 -16.95 -4.08 2.25
N TYR A 23 -16.85 -3.50 3.45
CA TYR A 23 -16.57 -4.24 4.69
C TYR A 23 -17.40 -3.61 5.82
N ASN A 24 -18.11 -4.42 6.60
CA ASN A 24 -19.00 -3.97 7.68
C ASN A 24 -19.90 -2.78 7.30
N ASN A 25 -20.59 -2.88 6.16
CA ASN A 25 -21.45 -1.83 5.59
C ASN A 25 -20.75 -0.50 5.22
N VAL A 26 -19.42 -0.41 5.37
CA VAL A 26 -18.61 0.73 4.93
C VAL A 26 -17.99 0.41 3.57
N LYS A 27 -18.15 1.32 2.62
CA LYS A 27 -17.54 1.21 1.29
C LYS A 27 -16.21 1.94 1.28
N ASN A 28 -15.11 1.19 1.27
CA ASN A 28 -13.77 1.74 1.27
C ASN A 28 -13.24 1.81 -0.16
N ARG A 29 -12.82 3.00 -0.59
CA ARG A 29 -12.14 3.18 -1.88
C ARG A 29 -10.64 2.99 -1.66
N ALA A 30 -10.07 1.97 -2.31
CA ALA A 30 -8.64 1.68 -2.25
C ALA A 30 -7.99 1.88 -3.63
N ASN A 31 -6.70 2.16 -3.65
CA ASN A 31 -5.91 2.17 -4.87
C ASN A 31 -5.48 0.75 -5.21
N TRP A 32 -5.61 0.39 -6.49
CA TRP A 32 -5.12 -0.86 -7.07
C TRP A 32 -4.03 -0.50 -8.07
N CYS A 33 -2.82 -0.29 -7.56
CA CYS A 33 -1.65 0.12 -8.34
C CYS A 33 -0.36 -0.31 -7.65
N PRO A 34 0.75 -0.42 -8.40
CA PRO A 34 2.07 -0.59 -7.81
C PRO A 34 2.48 0.63 -6.99
N VAL A 35 3.35 0.39 -6.03
CA VAL A 35 4.01 1.42 -5.23
C VAL A 35 5.52 1.27 -5.34
N ILE A 36 6.21 2.40 -5.33
CA ILE A 36 7.67 2.48 -5.25
C ILE A 36 8.00 2.82 -3.79
N ILE A 37 8.77 1.96 -3.13
CA ILE A 37 9.17 2.11 -1.74
C ILE A 37 10.69 2.30 -1.68
N LYS A 38 11.12 3.45 -1.17
CA LYS A 38 12.51 3.74 -0.81
C LYS A 38 12.62 3.73 0.72
N GLY A 39 13.76 3.32 1.22
CA GLY A 39 14.02 3.23 2.66
C GLY A 39 15.02 2.14 3.00
N LYS A 40 15.28 1.99 4.29
CA LYS A 40 16.15 0.93 4.81
C LYS A 40 15.55 -0.45 4.58
N GLN A 41 16.41 -1.47 4.61
CA GLN A 41 15.99 -2.85 4.36
C GLN A 41 14.95 -3.32 5.38
N GLU A 42 15.11 -2.96 6.65
CA GLU A 42 14.20 -3.33 7.74
C GLU A 42 12.82 -2.71 7.53
N THR A 43 12.75 -1.44 7.11
CA THR A 43 11.50 -0.74 6.83
C THR A 43 10.76 -1.34 5.64
N LYS A 44 11.50 -1.69 4.57
CA LYS A 44 10.92 -2.39 3.41
C LYS A 44 10.41 -3.78 3.77
N LEU A 45 11.16 -4.53 4.59
CA LEU A 45 10.74 -5.85 5.06
C LEU A 45 9.50 -5.76 5.94
N PHE A 46 9.41 -4.75 6.80
CA PHE A 46 8.21 -4.49 7.58
C PHE A 46 7.01 -4.21 6.67
N ALA A 47 7.14 -3.28 5.71
CA ALA A 47 6.09 -2.98 4.73
C ALA A 47 5.64 -4.22 3.93
N TRP A 48 6.58 -5.12 3.60
CA TRP A 48 6.26 -6.39 2.94
C TRP A 48 5.41 -7.32 3.82
N ASN A 49 5.76 -7.42 5.10
CA ASN A 49 5.08 -8.34 6.03
C ASN A 49 3.72 -7.81 6.49
N VAL A 50 3.58 -6.49 6.68
CA VAL A 50 2.37 -5.91 7.27
C VAL A 50 1.48 -5.16 6.29
N GLY A 51 1.98 -4.83 5.10
CA GLY A 51 1.31 -3.96 4.14
C GLY A 51 1.51 -2.47 4.42
N VAL A 52 1.05 -1.63 3.50
CA VAL A 52 1.25 -0.17 3.50
C VAL A 52 -0.07 0.57 3.50
N GLY A 53 -0.18 1.56 4.40
CA GLY A 53 -1.35 2.43 4.51
C GLY A 53 -2.29 2.00 5.63
N ASN A 54 -3.55 2.39 5.52
CA ASN A 54 -4.56 2.14 6.54
C ASN A 54 -5.26 0.80 6.33
N SER A 55 -5.82 0.27 7.42
CA SER A 55 -6.66 -0.94 7.39
C SER A 55 -5.91 -2.21 6.96
N THR A 56 -4.58 -2.25 7.17
CA THR A 56 -3.76 -3.44 6.89
C THR A 56 -4.20 -4.67 7.69
N GLY A 57 -4.68 -4.47 8.93
CA GLY A 57 -5.24 -5.55 9.76
C GLY A 57 -6.49 -6.23 9.20
N ILE A 58 -7.16 -5.63 8.20
CA ILE A 58 -8.27 -6.26 7.45
C ILE A 58 -7.89 -6.59 6.00
N GLY A 59 -6.59 -6.61 5.69
CA GLY A 59 -6.04 -7.05 4.40
C GLY A 59 -5.85 -5.95 3.35
N PHE A 60 -5.94 -4.66 3.70
CA PHE A 60 -5.65 -3.58 2.75
C PHE A 60 -4.15 -3.30 2.69
N GLY A 61 -3.67 -2.73 1.58
CA GLY A 61 -2.28 -2.32 1.47
C GLY A 61 -1.27 -3.47 1.37
N ALA A 62 -1.72 -4.73 1.26
CA ALA A 62 -0.86 -5.86 1.01
C ALA A 62 -0.14 -5.70 -0.34
N ILE A 63 1.18 -5.88 -0.33
CA ILE A 63 2.06 -5.78 -1.50
C ILE A 63 2.56 -7.17 -1.91
N LYS A 64 2.79 -7.37 -3.21
CA LYS A 64 3.25 -8.64 -3.80
C LYS A 64 4.26 -8.42 -4.90
#